data_AF-A0A9X2XZ97-F1
#
_entry.id   AF-A0A9X2XZ97-F1
#
_cell.length_a   1.000
_cell.length_b   1.000
_cell.length_c   1.000
_cell.angle_alpha   90.00
_cell.angle_beta   90.00
_cell.angle_gamma   90.00
#
_symmetry.space_group_name_H-M   'P 1'
#
loop_
_entity.id
_entity.type
_entity.pdbx_description
1 polymer ?
#
loop_
_entity_poly.entity_id
_entity_poly.type
_entity_poly.pdbx_seq_one_letter_code
_entity_poly.pdbx_strand_id
1 'polypeptide(L)'
;MKKTALIVSAFAGMIALSFAFTKADEPRYKNLKVLPKNINKQQMDSVMHHFTGSLGVKCNYCHVYNEAQKSMDFASDANENKGVARDMMRMTKKINQKYFDVKNIKSLEADLEMTCYTCHNGKAHPGKWPAKGPQGQGNGQKTQAASPPPPTPAPVMPQN
;
A
#
# COMPACT_ATOMS: atom_id res chain seq x y z
N MET A 1 6.40 -35.69 52.21
CA MET A 1 7.30 -35.71 51.04
C MET A 1 6.72 -36.35 49.77
N LYS A 2 5.84 -37.37 49.85
CA LYS A 2 5.22 -37.99 48.64
C LYS A 2 4.08 -37.18 48.01
N LYS A 3 3.34 -36.37 48.79
CA LYS A 3 2.19 -35.57 48.31
C LYS A 3 2.60 -34.30 47.56
N THR A 4 3.76 -33.72 47.89
CA THR A 4 4.31 -32.52 47.24
C THR A 4 4.87 -32.81 45.85
N ALA A 5 5.42 -34.01 45.62
CA ALA A 5 5.91 -34.44 44.31
C ALA A 5 4.79 -34.62 43.27
N LEU A 6 3.59 -35.06 43.70
CA LEU A 6 2.43 -35.22 42.82
C LEU A 6 1.89 -33.88 42.30
N ILE A 7 1.84 -32.85 43.15
CA ILE A 7 1.32 -31.52 42.79
C ILE A 7 2.24 -30.80 41.80
N VAL A 8 3.57 -30.93 41.96
CA VAL A 8 4.55 -30.32 41.04
C VAL A 8 4.51 -30.99 39.65
N SER A 9 4.26 -32.31 39.58
CA SER A 9 4.11 -33.01 38.29
C SER A 9 2.85 -32.59 37.53
N ALA A 10 1.76 -32.28 38.24
CA ALA A 10 0.49 -31.85 37.63
C ALA A 10 0.59 -30.44 37.03
N PHE A 11 1.32 -29.52 37.68
CA PHE A 11 1.55 -28.17 37.13
C PHE A 11 2.51 -28.16 35.95
N ALA A 12 3.56 -29.01 35.95
CA ALA A 12 4.49 -29.12 34.83
C ALA A 12 3.82 -29.68 33.55
N GLY A 13 2.87 -30.62 33.69
CA GLY A 13 2.09 -31.14 32.57
C GLY A 13 1.16 -30.10 31.93
N MET A 14 0.63 -29.16 32.71
CA MET A 14 -0.30 -28.13 32.22
C MET A 14 0.40 -27.00 31.46
N ILE A 15 1.67 -26.73 31.76
CA ILE A 15 2.49 -25.74 31.04
C ILE A 15 2.93 -26.29 29.66
N ALA A 16 3.21 -27.59 29.55
CA ALA A 16 3.62 -28.21 28.29
C ALA A 16 2.50 -28.27 27.23
N LEU A 17 1.21 -28.32 27.64
CA LEU A 17 0.08 -28.30 26.71
C LEU A 17 -0.23 -26.91 26.12
N SER A 18 0.30 -25.84 26.72
CA SER A 18 -0.02 -24.46 26.30
C SER A 18 0.81 -23.97 25.09
N PHE A 19 1.90 -24.66 24.72
CA PHE A 19 2.75 -24.27 23.58
C PHE A 19 2.37 -24.93 22.25
N ALA A 20 1.38 -25.84 22.23
CA ALA A 20 1.03 -26.63 21.04
C ALA A 20 -0.05 -25.97 20.14
N PHE A 21 -0.47 -24.73 20.42
CA PHE A 21 -1.49 -24.00 19.65
C PHE A 21 -0.94 -22.78 18.90
N THR A 22 0.30 -22.81 18.44
CA THR A 22 0.70 -21.90 17.35
C THR A 22 0.33 -22.56 16.03
N LYS A 23 -0.92 -22.40 15.59
CA LYS A 23 -1.29 -22.74 14.20
C LYS A 23 -0.37 -21.94 13.29
N ALA A 24 0.48 -22.64 12.53
CA ALA A 24 1.22 -22.06 11.43
C ALA A 24 0.19 -21.40 10.48
N ASP A 25 0.36 -20.11 10.21
CA ASP A 25 -0.50 -19.33 9.33
C ASP A 25 -0.45 -19.96 7.93
N GLU A 26 -1.52 -20.63 7.52
CA GLU A 26 -1.75 -20.99 6.13
C GLU A 26 -1.62 -19.72 5.26
N PRO A 27 -1.03 -19.79 4.05
CA PRO A 27 -0.96 -18.64 3.17
C PRO A 27 -2.38 -18.20 2.77
N ARG A 28 -2.92 -17.19 3.47
CA ARG A 28 -4.30 -16.71 3.31
C ARG A 28 -4.58 -16.15 1.93
N TYR A 29 -3.56 -15.67 1.23
CA TYR A 29 -3.67 -15.02 -0.07
C TYR A 29 -3.00 -15.83 -1.17
N LYS A 30 -3.71 -16.03 -2.27
CA LYS A 30 -3.25 -16.78 -3.45
C LYS A 30 -2.71 -15.83 -4.52
N ASN A 31 -1.77 -16.33 -5.33
CA ASN A 31 -1.23 -15.63 -6.51
C ASN A 31 -0.60 -14.24 -6.21
N LEU A 32 0.11 -14.14 -5.08
CA LEU A 32 0.94 -12.98 -4.76
C LEU A 32 2.27 -13.06 -5.54
N LYS A 33 2.51 -12.07 -6.41
CA LYS A 33 3.73 -11.98 -7.26
C LYS A 33 4.68 -10.85 -6.88
N VAL A 34 4.20 -9.84 -6.15
CA VAL A 34 4.97 -8.64 -5.77
C VAL A 34 4.95 -8.42 -4.26
N LEU A 35 3.78 -8.58 -3.63
CA LEU A 35 3.63 -8.49 -2.19
C LEU A 35 4.24 -9.73 -1.48
N PRO A 36 4.71 -9.57 -0.23
CA PRO A 36 5.19 -10.68 0.57
C PRO A 36 4.15 -11.79 0.73
N LYS A 37 4.57 -13.05 0.68
CA LYS A 37 3.67 -14.21 0.83
C LYS A 37 3.07 -14.32 2.24
N ASN A 38 3.75 -13.78 3.24
CA ASN A 38 3.36 -13.76 4.65
C ASN A 38 2.66 -12.45 5.07
N ILE A 39 2.16 -11.67 4.11
CA ILE A 39 1.39 -10.45 4.39
C ILE A 39 0.15 -10.79 5.22
N ASN A 40 -0.06 -10.05 6.31
CA ASN A 40 -1.25 -10.24 7.14
C ASN A 40 -2.46 -9.49 6.59
N LYS A 41 -3.65 -9.70 7.20
CA LYS A 41 -4.90 -9.09 6.73
C LYS A 41 -4.87 -7.56 6.73
N GLN A 42 -4.40 -6.95 7.82
CA GLN A 42 -4.37 -5.49 7.95
C GLN A 42 -3.45 -4.85 6.91
N GLN A 43 -2.29 -5.46 6.67
CA GLN A 43 -1.35 -5.00 5.64
C GLN A 43 -1.94 -5.15 4.24
N MET A 44 -2.63 -6.26 3.95
CA MET A 44 -3.29 -6.46 2.67
C MET A 44 -4.40 -5.42 2.44
N ASP A 45 -5.23 -5.20 3.45
CA ASP A 45 -6.33 -4.22 3.38
C ASP A 45 -5.78 -2.81 3.17
N SER A 46 -4.73 -2.42 3.89
CA SER A 46 -4.01 -1.14 3.69
C SER A 46 -3.51 -0.98 2.25
N VAL A 47 -2.85 -2.01 1.69
CA VAL A 47 -2.38 -1.97 0.31
C VAL A 47 -3.53 -1.76 -0.69
N MET A 48 -4.64 -2.48 -0.52
CA MET A 48 -5.77 -2.38 -1.44
C MET A 48 -6.50 -1.04 -1.28
N HIS A 49 -6.65 -0.53 -0.06
CA HIS A 49 -7.18 0.80 0.18
C HIS A 49 -6.32 1.88 -0.45
N HIS A 50 -4.99 1.81 -0.30
CA HIS A 50 -4.06 2.71 -0.96
C HIS A 50 -4.28 2.76 -2.47
N PHE A 51 -4.47 1.61 -3.13
CA PHE A 51 -4.74 1.56 -4.56
C PHE A 51 -6.08 2.21 -4.91
N THR A 52 -7.16 1.86 -4.20
CA THR A 52 -8.48 2.44 -4.48
C THR A 52 -8.51 3.96 -4.27
N GLY A 53 -7.87 4.46 -3.21
CA GLY A 53 -7.75 5.89 -2.94
C GLY A 53 -6.86 6.61 -3.94
N SER A 54 -5.72 6.00 -4.31
CA SER A 54 -4.78 6.61 -5.24
C SER A 54 -5.31 6.75 -6.66
N LEU A 55 -6.08 5.76 -7.11
CA LEU A 55 -6.60 5.67 -8.49
C LEU A 55 -8.07 6.12 -8.59
N GLY A 56 -8.80 6.29 -7.48
CA GLY A 56 -10.22 6.63 -7.48
C GLY A 56 -11.11 5.52 -8.07
N VAL A 57 -10.72 4.25 -7.88
CA VAL A 57 -11.42 3.08 -8.45
C VAL A 57 -11.92 2.13 -7.36
N LYS A 58 -12.79 1.19 -7.73
CA LYS A 58 -13.26 0.11 -6.86
C LYS A 58 -12.55 -1.22 -7.16
N CYS A 59 -12.71 -2.21 -6.27
CA CYS A 59 -11.98 -3.49 -6.34
C CYS A 59 -12.14 -4.22 -7.69
N ASN A 60 -13.33 -4.17 -8.29
CA ASN A 60 -13.63 -4.81 -9.58
C ASN A 60 -12.93 -4.16 -10.78
N TYR A 61 -12.30 -3.00 -10.61
CA TYR A 61 -11.46 -2.40 -11.63
C TYR A 61 -10.24 -3.29 -11.95
N CYS A 62 -9.65 -3.91 -10.93
CA CYS A 62 -8.50 -4.81 -11.07
C CYS A 62 -8.84 -6.29 -10.83
N HIS A 63 -9.78 -6.58 -9.93
CA HIS A 63 -10.13 -7.95 -9.57
C HIS A 63 -11.35 -8.43 -10.35
N VAL A 64 -11.42 -9.75 -10.58
CA VAL A 64 -12.51 -10.38 -11.31
C VAL A 64 -13.68 -10.60 -10.35
N TYR A 65 -14.89 -10.24 -10.77
CA TYR A 65 -16.11 -10.68 -10.09
C TYR A 65 -16.56 -12.01 -10.70
N ASN A 66 -16.73 -13.03 -9.86
CA ASN A 66 -17.24 -14.32 -10.29
C ASN A 66 -18.76 -14.34 -10.10
N GLU A 67 -19.49 -14.25 -11.22
CA GLU A 67 -20.97 -14.23 -11.24
C GLU A 67 -21.57 -15.51 -10.65
N ALA A 68 -21.00 -16.68 -10.96
CA ALA A 68 -21.52 -17.96 -10.48
C ALA A 68 -21.44 -18.09 -8.95
N GLN A 69 -20.40 -17.51 -8.35
CA GLN A 69 -20.19 -17.53 -6.90
C GLN A 69 -20.72 -16.26 -6.21
N LYS A 70 -21.23 -15.29 -6.97
CA LYS A 70 -21.62 -13.95 -6.50
C LYS A 70 -20.55 -13.27 -5.62
N SER A 71 -19.28 -13.50 -5.92
CA SER A 71 -18.16 -13.08 -5.08
C SER A 71 -16.94 -12.67 -5.92
N MET A 72 -16.04 -11.88 -5.34
CA MET A 72 -14.78 -11.52 -6.00
C MET A 72 -13.79 -12.69 -6.04
N ASP A 73 -13.25 -12.99 -7.22
CA ASP A 73 -12.06 -13.81 -7.38
C ASP A 73 -10.81 -12.92 -7.35
N PHE A 74 -10.30 -12.70 -6.14
CA PHE A 74 -9.11 -11.89 -5.92
C PHE A 74 -7.83 -12.52 -6.45
N ALA A 75 -7.80 -13.84 -6.69
CA ALA A 75 -6.61 -14.57 -7.11
C ALA A 75 -6.43 -14.54 -8.63
N SER A 76 -7.52 -14.53 -9.39
CA SER A 76 -7.50 -14.53 -10.86
C SER A 76 -6.75 -13.35 -11.46
N ASP A 77 -6.09 -13.64 -12.59
CA ASP A 77 -5.38 -12.67 -13.44
C ASP A 77 -6.14 -12.39 -14.76
N ALA A 78 -7.39 -12.84 -14.88
CA ALA A 78 -8.16 -12.66 -16.11
C ALA A 78 -8.53 -11.18 -16.39
N ASN A 79 -8.44 -10.31 -15.39
CA ASN A 79 -8.49 -8.86 -15.58
C ASN A 79 -7.07 -8.31 -15.71
N GLU A 80 -6.76 -7.75 -16.88
CA GLU A 80 -5.44 -7.24 -17.25
C GLU A 80 -4.94 -6.08 -16.38
N ASN A 81 -5.86 -5.28 -15.80
CA ASN A 81 -5.51 -4.16 -14.93
C ASN A 81 -4.71 -4.61 -13.70
N LYS A 82 -4.92 -5.85 -13.23
CA LYS A 82 -4.11 -6.44 -12.15
C LYS A 82 -2.66 -6.67 -12.56
N GLY A 83 -2.41 -7.02 -13.82
CA GLY A 83 -1.07 -7.13 -14.38
C GLY A 83 -0.36 -5.78 -14.37
N VAL A 84 -1.03 -4.76 -14.93
CA VAL A 84 -0.54 -3.38 -14.96
C VAL A 84 -0.24 -2.85 -13.55
N ALA A 85 -1.15 -3.08 -12.60
CA ALA A 85 -0.94 -2.67 -11.21
C ALA A 85 0.34 -3.28 -10.61
N ARG A 86 0.65 -4.56 -10.90
CA ARG A 86 1.90 -5.20 -10.44
C ARG A 86 3.14 -4.58 -11.09
N ASP A 87 3.06 -4.18 -12.36
CA ASP A 87 4.14 -3.45 -13.01
C ASP A 87 4.37 -2.09 -12.37
N MET A 88 3.29 -1.37 -12.08
CA MET A 88 3.37 -0.08 -11.38
C MET A 88 3.95 -0.24 -9.97
N MET A 89 3.56 -1.28 -9.22
CA MET A 89 4.18 -1.56 -7.91
C MET A 89 5.70 -1.77 -8.02
N ARG A 90 6.16 -2.52 -9.03
CA ARG A 90 7.60 -2.73 -9.27
C ARG A 90 8.30 -1.41 -9.62
N MET A 91 7.69 -0.60 -10.47
CA MET A 91 8.21 0.71 -10.85
C MET A 91 8.35 1.64 -9.64
N THR A 92 7.27 1.79 -8.86
CA THR A 92 7.24 2.63 -7.66
C THR A 92 8.28 2.17 -6.64
N LYS A 93 8.39 0.86 -6.39
CA LYS A 93 9.44 0.30 -5.53
C LYS A 93 10.84 0.69 -6.02
N LYS A 94 11.12 0.53 -7.32
CA LYS A 94 12.43 0.86 -7.89
C LYS A 94 12.75 2.35 -7.74
N ILE A 95 11.79 3.24 -7.97
CA ILE A 95 12.02 4.69 -7.87
C ILE A 95 12.30 5.09 -6.41
N ASN A 96 11.51 4.60 -5.46
CA ASN A 96 11.74 4.86 -4.03
C ASN A 96 13.10 4.36 -3.55
N GLN A 97 13.49 3.15 -3.95
CA GLN A 97 14.80 2.59 -3.60
C GLN A 97 15.96 3.36 -4.25
N LYS A 98 15.82 3.76 -5.51
CA LYS A 98 16.91 4.37 -6.27
C LYS A 98 17.13 5.84 -5.94
N TYR A 99 16.05 6.59 -5.73
CA TYR A 99 16.12 8.06 -5.66
C TYR A 99 15.81 8.64 -4.28
N PHE A 100 15.19 7.86 -3.39
CA PHE A 100 14.75 8.34 -2.08
C PHE A 100 15.34 7.54 -0.92
N ASP A 101 16.32 6.66 -1.19
CA ASP A 101 16.98 5.74 -0.24
C ASP A 101 16.03 4.97 0.69
N VAL A 102 14.78 4.76 0.26
CA VAL A 102 13.80 4.01 1.03
C VAL A 102 14.18 2.54 1.02
N LYS A 103 14.65 2.06 2.17
CA LYS A 103 15.00 0.66 2.41
C LYS A 103 13.88 -0.02 3.19
N ASN A 104 13.70 -1.32 2.94
CA ASN A 104 12.76 -2.17 3.70
C ASN A 104 11.31 -1.66 3.70
N ILE A 105 10.74 -1.42 2.52
CA ILE A 105 9.33 -1.05 2.34
C ILE A 105 8.44 -2.15 2.94
N LYS A 106 7.77 -1.86 4.06
CA LYS A 106 6.86 -2.79 4.76
C LYS A 106 5.40 -2.46 4.49
N SER A 107 5.09 -1.20 4.18
CA SER A 107 3.77 -0.71 3.77
C SER A 107 3.88 0.24 2.57
N LEU A 108 2.81 0.36 1.78
CA LEU A 108 2.78 1.27 0.62
C LEU A 108 2.36 2.71 0.98
N GLU A 109 1.94 2.97 2.22
CA GLU A 109 1.35 4.25 2.63
C GLU A 109 2.32 5.13 3.43
N ALA A 110 3.06 4.57 4.39
CA ALA A 110 3.92 5.35 5.28
C ALA A 110 5.41 5.35 4.88
N ASP A 111 5.83 4.34 4.12
CA ASP A 111 7.25 4.12 3.86
C ASP A 111 7.70 4.70 2.50
N LEU A 112 6.80 5.18 1.65
CA LEU A 112 7.11 5.59 0.27
C LEU A 112 7.00 7.10 0.08
N GLU A 113 8.07 7.71 -0.43
CA GLU A 113 8.08 9.11 -0.83
C GLU A 113 7.28 9.31 -2.13
N MET A 114 7.49 8.43 -3.11
CA MET A 114 6.68 8.42 -4.32
C MET A 114 5.63 7.31 -4.22
N THR A 115 4.36 7.69 -4.31
CA THR A 115 3.23 6.76 -4.20
C THR A 115 2.44 6.70 -5.51
N CYS A 116 1.44 5.81 -5.57
CA CYS A 116 0.50 5.78 -6.69
C CYS A 116 -0.22 7.13 -6.84
N TYR A 117 -0.58 7.78 -5.73
CA TYR A 117 -1.28 9.05 -5.72
C TYR A 117 -0.46 10.20 -6.33
N THR A 118 0.86 10.18 -6.18
CA THR A 118 1.76 11.21 -6.75
C THR A 118 1.52 11.43 -8.25
N CYS A 119 1.24 10.37 -9.01
CA CYS A 119 0.94 10.48 -10.44
C CYS A 119 -0.56 10.40 -10.75
N HIS A 120 -1.28 9.48 -10.10
CA HIS A 120 -2.68 9.22 -10.42
C HIS A 120 -3.63 10.29 -9.89
N ASN A 121 -3.30 10.91 -8.76
CA ASN A 121 -4.06 12.00 -8.15
C ASN A 121 -5.57 11.70 -8.08
N GLY A 122 -5.92 10.49 -7.62
CA GLY A 122 -7.29 10.02 -7.49
C GLY A 122 -7.97 9.61 -8.80
N LYS A 123 -7.20 9.39 -9.89
CA LYS A 123 -7.74 9.02 -11.21
C LYS A 123 -7.09 7.76 -11.75
N ALA A 124 -7.89 6.92 -12.42
CA ALA A 124 -7.42 5.64 -12.97
C ALA A 124 -6.26 5.82 -13.96
N HIS A 125 -6.27 6.94 -14.69
CA HIS A 125 -5.18 7.32 -15.59
C HIS A 125 -4.60 8.67 -15.17
N PRO A 126 -3.26 8.77 -15.05
CA PRO A 126 -2.60 10.05 -14.82
C PRO A 126 -2.93 11.05 -15.92
N GLY A 127 -3.05 12.32 -15.53
CA GLY A 127 -3.22 13.41 -16.50
C GLY A 127 -2.03 13.46 -17.45
N LYS A 128 -2.29 13.68 -18.75
CA LYS A 128 -1.25 13.99 -19.71
C LYS A 128 -0.95 15.49 -19.63
N TRP A 129 0.28 15.87 -19.98
CA TRP A 129 0.59 17.27 -20.24
C TRP A 129 -0.48 17.86 -21.16
N PRO A 130 -1.06 19.03 -20.84
CA PRO A 130 -2.06 19.63 -21.72
C PRO A 130 -1.44 19.79 -23.10
N ALA A 131 -2.08 19.21 -24.13
CA ALA A 131 -1.75 19.57 -25.51
C ALA A 131 -1.76 21.09 -25.56
N LYS A 132 -0.67 21.71 -26.05
CA LYS A 132 -0.48 23.17 -26.05
C LYS A 132 -1.84 23.82 -26.29
N GLY A 133 -2.41 24.45 -25.26
CA GLY A 133 -3.65 25.19 -25.43
C GLY A 133 -3.42 26.25 -26.51
N PRO A 134 -4.47 26.74 -27.19
CA PRO A 134 -4.32 27.91 -28.05
C PRO A 134 -3.56 28.97 -27.26
N GLN A 135 -2.42 29.44 -27.79
CA GLN A 135 -1.72 30.58 -27.22
C GLN A 135 -2.70 31.75 -27.22
N GLY A 136 -3.22 32.08 -26.04
CA GLY A 136 -4.12 33.22 -25.84
C GLY A 136 -5.57 32.96 -26.20
N GLN A 137 -6.38 32.75 -25.17
CA GLN A 137 -7.64 33.48 -24.97
C GLN A 137 -8.09 33.20 -23.54
N GLY A 138 -7.47 33.94 -22.61
CA GLY A 138 -8.04 34.13 -21.29
C GLY A 138 -9.30 34.96 -21.44
N ASN A 139 -10.46 34.31 -21.49
CA ASN A 139 -11.70 35.00 -21.19
C ASN A 139 -11.76 35.21 -19.69
N GLY A 140 -11.71 36.49 -19.32
CA GLY A 140 -11.49 36.95 -17.97
C GLY A 140 -12.50 36.43 -16.97
N GLN A 141 -11.98 35.76 -15.95
CA GLN A 141 -12.42 36.00 -14.60
C GLN A 141 -11.18 36.44 -13.82
N LYS A 142 -11.04 37.76 -13.64
CA LYS A 142 -10.06 38.33 -12.71
C LYS A 142 -10.44 37.86 -11.31
N THR A 143 -9.85 36.79 -10.82
CA THR A 143 -9.53 36.69 -9.40
C THR A 143 -8.04 36.96 -9.28
N GLN A 144 -7.71 38.16 -8.79
CA GLN A 144 -6.34 38.47 -8.39
C GLN A 144 -6.03 37.63 -7.16
N ALA A 145 -5.56 36.40 -7.37
CA ALA A 145 -4.83 35.69 -6.34
C ALA A 145 -3.49 36.41 -6.22
N ALA A 146 -3.33 37.21 -5.17
CA ALA A 146 -2.04 37.77 -4.83
C ALA A 146 -1.02 36.63 -4.76
N SER A 147 0.11 36.79 -5.47
CA SER A 147 1.22 35.85 -5.41
C SER A 147 1.59 35.61 -3.94
N PRO A 148 1.85 34.34 -3.52
CA PRO A 148 2.36 34.10 -2.19
C PRO A 148 3.69 34.86 -2.02
N PRO A 149 3.95 35.45 -0.83
CA PRO A 149 5.23 36.11 -0.58
C PRO A 149 6.38 35.09 -0.75
N PRO A 150 7.57 35.55 -1.16
CA PRO A 150 8.73 34.68 -1.29
C PRO A 150 9.00 33.96 0.05
N PRO A 151 9.46 32.70 0.03
CA PRO A 151 9.80 31.98 1.24
C PRO A 151 10.89 32.77 1.99
N THR A 152 10.67 32.98 3.29
CA THR A 152 11.69 33.55 4.17
C THR A 152 12.94 32.67 4.13
N PRO A 153 14.15 33.26 4.09
CA PRO A 153 15.39 32.48 4.16
C PRO A 153 15.40 31.62 5.43
N ALA A 154 15.77 30.35 5.28
CA ALA A 154 15.97 29.47 6.42
C ALA A 154 17.05 30.05 7.37
N PRO A 155 16.87 29.97 8.70
CA PRO A 155 17.87 30.44 9.65
C PRO A 155 19.17 29.67 9.46
N VAL A 156 20.27 30.40 9.29
CA VAL A 156 21.62 29.83 9.24
C VAL A 156 21.96 29.34 10.65
N MET A 157 22.04 28.02 10.82
CA MET A 157 22.53 27.42 12.06
C MET A 157 24.00 27.80 12.24
N PRO A 158 24.43 28.31 13.42
CA PRO A 158 25.84 28.58 13.67
C PRO A 158 26.62 27.25 13.67
N GLN A 159 27.71 27.23 12.90
CA GLN A 159 28.69 26.15 12.95
C GLN A 159 29.46 26.28 14.27
N ASN A 160 29.43 25.23 15.07
CA ASN A 160 30.32 25.06 16.22
C ASN A 160 31.07 23.75 16.04
#